data_AF-A0A176F7E7-F1
#
_entry.id   AF-A0A176F7E7-F1
#
_cell.length_a   1.000
_cell.length_b   1.000
_cell.length_c   1.000
_cell.angle_alpha   90.00
_cell.angle_beta   90.00
_cell.angle_gamma   90.00
#
_symmetry.space_group_name_H-M   'P 1'
#
loop_
_entity.id
_entity.type
_entity.pdbx_description
1 polymer ?
#
loop_
_entity_poly.entity_id
_entity_poly.type
_entity_poly.pdbx_seq_one_letter_code
_entity_poly.pdbx_strand_id
1 'polypeptide(L)'
;MVSPTRRKTSLTLDAEALDRAKDLGINVSAVAEAALVKAVTAARRETWLAENADAFAAQSEWHARNGHPLADIVAAPVSLPI
;
A
#
# COMPACT_ATOMS: atom_id res chain seq x y z
N MET A 1 -14.64 -8.75 -21.28
CA MET A 1 -14.59 -8.56 -19.81
C MET A 1 -13.91 -9.78 -19.21
N VAL A 2 -12.67 -9.63 -18.73
CA VAL A 2 -11.92 -10.74 -18.12
C VAL A 2 -12.42 -10.92 -16.70
N SER A 3 -13.13 -12.01 -16.45
CA SER A 3 -13.48 -12.42 -15.09
C SER A 3 -12.19 -12.75 -14.34
N PRO A 4 -11.99 -12.22 -13.11
CA PRO A 4 -10.79 -12.53 -12.36
C PRO A 4 -10.69 -14.04 -12.15
N THR A 5 -9.56 -14.63 -12.53
CA THR A 5 -9.29 -16.06 -12.41
C THR A 5 -9.17 -16.41 -10.92
N ARG A 6 -10.28 -16.84 -10.30
CA ARG A 6 -10.26 -17.31 -8.91
C ARG A 6 -9.71 -18.73 -8.87
N ARG A 7 -8.66 -18.92 -8.07
CA ARG A 7 -8.13 -20.27 -7.76
C ARG A 7 -8.73 -20.74 -6.44
N LYS A 8 -9.29 -21.95 -6.44
CA LYS A 8 -9.75 -22.59 -5.21
C LYS A 8 -8.53 -23.04 -4.40
N THR A 9 -8.46 -22.59 -3.15
CA THR A 9 -7.40 -22.96 -2.20
C THR A 9 -8.08 -23.50 -0.95
N SER A 10 -7.68 -24.68 -0.47
CA SER A 10 -8.13 -25.21 0.81
C SER A 10 -7.22 -24.66 1.91
N LEU A 11 -7.80 -24.14 2.98
CA LEU A 11 -7.07 -23.68 4.16
C LEU A 11 -7.73 -24.23 5.42
N THR A 12 -6.92 -24.49 6.45
CA THR A 12 -7.40 -24.97 7.74
C THR A 12 -7.57 -23.77 8.66
N LEU A 13 -8.76 -23.62 9.22
CA LEU A 13 -9.10 -22.56 10.17
C LEU A 13 -9.68 -23.18 11.43
N ASP A 14 -9.74 -22.38 12.50
CA ASP A 14 -10.36 -22.78 13.75
C ASP A 14 -11.84 -23.14 13.55
N ALA A 15 -12.24 -24.32 14.05
CA ALA A 15 -13.58 -24.86 13.85
C ALA A 15 -14.64 -24.03 14.59
N GLU A 16 -14.33 -23.57 15.79
CA GLU A 16 -15.25 -22.78 16.62
C GLU A 16 -15.53 -21.41 15.97
N ALA A 17 -14.50 -20.80 15.38
CA ALA A 17 -14.63 -19.57 14.61
C ALA A 17 -15.44 -19.76 13.33
N LEU A 18 -15.28 -20.89 12.63
CA LEU A 18 -16.08 -21.22 11.44
C LEU A 18 -17.55 -21.42 11.78
N ASP A 19 -17.85 -22.11 12.88
CA ASP A 19 -19.22 -22.36 13.29
C ASP A 19 -19.91 -21.07 13.76
N ARG A 20 -19.23 -20.23 14.55
CA ARG A 20 -19.73 -18.88 14.87
C ARG A 20 -19.94 -18.03 13.63
N ALA A 21 -19.04 -18.08 12.65
CA ALA A 21 -19.20 -17.33 11.42
C ALA A 21 -20.44 -17.79 10.64
N LYS A 22 -20.72 -19.10 10.59
CA LYS A 22 -21.95 -19.63 9.98
C LYS A 22 -23.20 -19.15 10.73
N ASP A 23 -23.19 -19.22 12.06
CA ASP A 23 -24.32 -18.80 12.90
C ASP A 23 -24.65 -17.31 12.72
N LEU A 24 -23.61 -16.50 12.48
CA LEU A 24 -23.73 -15.06 12.23
C LEU A 24 -23.96 -14.71 10.75
N GLY A 25 -24.06 -15.69 9.85
CA GLY A 25 -24.22 -15.45 8.41
C GLY A 25 -23.02 -14.79 7.72
N ILE A 26 -21.83 -14.89 8.33
CA ILE A 26 -20.59 -14.30 7.80
C ILE A 26 -20.07 -15.15 6.64
N ASN A 27 -19.79 -14.49 5.51
CA ASN A 27 -19.13 -15.12 4.38
C ASN A 27 -17.62 -15.24 4.62
N VAL A 28 -17.20 -16.38 5.19
CA VAL A 28 -15.80 -16.68 5.50
C VAL A 28 -14.88 -16.51 4.28
N SER A 29 -15.31 -16.94 3.10
CA SER A 29 -14.52 -16.82 1.87
C SER A 29 -14.23 -15.36 1.51
N ALA A 30 -15.24 -14.49 1.63
CA ALA A 30 -15.06 -13.06 1.36
C ALA A 30 -14.15 -12.38 2.39
N VAL A 31 -14.29 -12.74 3.68
CA VAL A 31 -13.41 -12.25 4.75
C VAL A 31 -11.96 -12.70 4.52
N ALA A 32 -11.76 -13.99 4.19
CA ALA A 32 -10.45 -14.54 3.91
C ALA A 32 -9.80 -13.87 2.69
N GLU A 33 -10.56 -13.63 1.63
CA GLU A 33 -10.09 -12.91 0.44
C GLU A 33 -9.65 -11.48 0.79
N ALA A 34 -10.47 -10.72 1.51
CA ALA A 34 -10.15 -9.36 1.93
C ALA A 34 -8.90 -9.31 2.83
N ALA A 35 -8.80 -10.23 3.79
CA ALA A 35 -7.65 -10.34 4.67
C ALA A 35 -6.36 -10.67 3.89
N LEU A 36 -6.45 -11.60 2.93
CA LEU A 36 -5.31 -11.99 2.09
C LEU A 36 -4.83 -10.83 1.21
N VAL A 37 -5.75 -10.12 0.54
CA VAL A 37 -5.40 -8.95 -0.29
C VAL A 37 -4.73 -7.87 0.54
N LYS A 38 -5.24 -7.60 1.74
CA LYS A 38 -4.65 -6.64 2.67
C LYS A 38 -3.24 -7.05 3.08
N ALA A 39 -3.03 -8.31 3.47
CA ALA A 39 -1.73 -8.83 3.86
C ALA A 39 -0.71 -8.78 2.72
N VAL A 40 -1.09 -9.18 1.51
CA VAL A 40 -0.22 -9.12 0.32
C VAL A 40 0.17 -7.69 -0.01
N THR A 41 -0.78 -6.75 0.04
CA THR A 41 -0.51 -5.33 -0.22
C THR A 41 0.44 -4.74 0.82
N ALA A 42 0.26 -5.08 2.10
CA ALA A 42 1.14 -4.65 3.17
C ALA A 42 2.56 -5.19 2.98
N ALA A 43 2.70 -6.50 2.74
CA ALA A 43 4.01 -7.12 2.51
C ALA A 43 4.73 -6.50 1.31
N ARG A 44 4.02 -6.27 0.19
CA ARG A 44 4.60 -5.59 -0.99
C ARG A 44 5.07 -4.18 -0.67
N ARG A 45 4.30 -3.42 0.12
CA ARG A 45 4.69 -2.08 0.53
C ARG A 45 5.96 -2.12 1.39
N GLU A 46 6.05 -3.05 2.33
CA GLU A 46 7.24 -3.22 3.17
C GLU A 46 8.47 -3.59 2.34
N THR A 47 8.33 -4.54 1.41
CA THR A 47 9.41 -4.89 0.46
C THR A 47 9.82 -3.68 -0.37
N TRP A 48 8.88 -2.94 -0.93
CA TRP A 48 9.19 -1.75 -1.73
C TRP A 48 9.91 -0.68 -0.90
N LEU A 49 9.46 -0.42 0.33
CA LEU A 49 10.13 0.52 1.23
C LEU A 49 11.56 0.07 1.56
N ALA A 50 11.79 -1.22 1.78
CA ALA A 50 13.12 -1.76 2.02
C ALA A 50 14.03 -1.63 0.79
N GLU A 51 13.51 -1.92 -0.40
CA GLU A 51 14.26 -1.82 -1.67
C GLU A 51 14.55 -0.37 -2.08
N ASN A 52 13.68 0.58 -1.72
CA ASN A 52 13.82 1.98 -2.11
C ASN A 52 14.43 2.86 -1.01
N ALA A 53 14.78 2.29 0.14
CA ALA A 53 15.39 3.01 1.26
C ALA A 53 16.68 3.73 0.83
N ASP A 54 17.53 3.07 0.03
CA ASP A 54 18.77 3.65 -0.49
C ASP A 54 18.50 4.77 -1.52
N ALA A 55 17.46 4.63 -2.34
CA ALA A 55 17.07 5.65 -3.31
C ALA A 55 16.55 6.93 -2.61
N PHE A 56 15.77 6.78 -1.54
CA PHE A 56 15.31 7.91 -0.72
C PHE A 56 16.45 8.56 0.07
N ALA A 57 17.41 7.77 0.57
CA ALA A 57 18.60 8.29 1.24
C ALA A 57 19.47 9.10 0.28
N ALA A 58 19.73 8.58 -0.92
CA ALA A 58 20.50 9.28 -1.97
C ALA A 58 19.82 10.57 -2.43
N GLN A 59 18.48 10.57 -2.57
CA GLN A 59 17.70 11.75 -2.90
C GLN A 59 17.76 12.82 -1.80
N SER A 60 17.63 12.41 -0.53
CA SER A 60 17.73 13.31 0.62
C SER A 60 19.11 13.95 0.74
N GLU A 61 20.16 13.17 0.52
CA GLU A 61 21.54 13.65 0.53
C GLU A 61 21.83 14.58 -0.66
N TRP A 62 21.22 14.33 -1.83
CA TRP A 62 21.29 15.23 -2.97
C TRP A 62 20.58 16.57 -2.67
N HIS A 63 19.39 16.56 -2.06
CA HIS A 63 18.68 17.79 -1.67
C HIS A 63 19.43 18.60 -0.61
N ALA A 64 20.08 17.94 0.35
CA ALA A 64 20.90 18.61 1.37
C ALA A 64 22.12 19.32 0.76
N ARG A 65 22.71 18.76 -0.30
CA ARG A 65 23.90 19.32 -0.96
C ARG A 65 23.58 20.38 -2.03
N ASN A 66 22.46 20.24 -2.75
CA ASN A 66 22.20 21.05 -3.95
C ASN A 66 21.11 22.12 -3.74
N GLY A 67 20.47 22.15 -2.56
CA GLY A 67 19.31 23.00 -2.32
C GLY A 67 18.06 22.51 -3.06
N HIS A 68 16.91 23.08 -2.73
CA HIS A 68 15.65 22.71 -3.35
C HIS A 68 15.52 23.37 -4.73
N PRO A 69 15.32 22.64 -5.84
CA PRO A 69 15.32 23.20 -7.20
C PRO A 69 14.20 24.21 -7.48
N LEU A 70 13.21 24.31 -6.58
CA LEU A 70 12.13 25.29 -6.63
C LEU A 70 12.27 26.42 -5.61
N ALA A 71 13.40 26.55 -4.91
CA ALA A 71 13.60 27.59 -3.90
C ALA A 71 13.40 29.01 -4.47
N ASP A 72 13.80 29.22 -5.73
CA ASP A 72 13.67 30.51 -6.42
C ASP A 72 12.23 30.84 -6.86
N ILE A 73 11.34 29.84 -6.93
CA ILE A 73 9.95 30.02 -7.41
C ILE A 73 8.99 30.24 -6.23
N VAL A 74 9.30 29.69 -5.04
CA VAL A 74 8.45 29.85 -3.85
C VAL A 74 8.70 31.19 -3.13
N ALA A 75 9.85 31.83 -3.34
CA ALA A 75 10.22 33.08 -2.66
C ALA A 75 9.78 34.37 -3.38
N ALA A 76 9.30 34.30 -4.63
CA ALA A 76 8.87 35.48 -5.37
C ALA A 76 7.33 35.51 -5.48
N PRO A 77 6.61 36.38 -4.74
CA PRO A 77 5.25 36.71 -5.14
C PRO A 77 5.33 37.33 -6.53
N VAL A 78 4.76 36.65 -7.52
CA VAL A 78 4.59 37.13 -8.89
C VAL A 78 3.81 38.45 -8.83
N SER A 79 4.53 39.57 -8.83
CA SER A 79 3.95 40.89 -9.03
C SER A 79 3.78 41.09 -10.53
N LEU A 80 2.65 40.65 -11.06
CA LEU A 80 2.24 41.03 -12.41
C LEU A 80 1.75 42.48 -12.39
N PRO A 81 2.34 43.40 -13.17
CA PRO A 81 1.78 44.73 -13.34
C PRO A 81 0.48 44.63 -14.15
N ILE A 82 -0.58 45.20 -13.57
CA ILE A 82 -1.87 45.49 -14.20
C ILE A 82 -1.72 46.53 -15.32
#